data_AF-A0A916LWB3-F1
#
_entry.id   AF-A0A916LWB3-F1
#
_cell.length_a   1.000
_cell.length_b   1.000
_cell.length_c   1.000
_cell.angle_alpha   90.00
_cell.angle_beta   90.00
_cell.angle_gamma   90.00
#
_symmetry.space_group_name_H-M   'P 1'
#
loop_
_entity.id
_entity.type
_entity.pdbx_description
1 polymer ?
#
loop_
_entity_poly.entity_id
_entity_poly.type
_entity_poly.pdbx_seq_one_letter_code
_entity_poly.pdbx_strand_id
1 'polypeptide(L)'
;MNRMKPRYAALIIALAGGYGTAFGQAFAGRVNWMDGAGLEHAARRVKVEVWGLVPNADGDFINTHLATTMTDQNGDYLATASGGVAHWLMVYPDGPAGTVVLDVATSDPTPVFGGAGGPMVIGNSSDAERSFAVYDALYTGYYFGTQARPGPPAPLLTRFPWTGSPATSHFSPGAGQIRVLSDDRWDWDVLLHEYSHYIGEADDLDDSPGGRHFFGVTNIGQADPRLPLRDKAAGTRLAWGEGLGNFLGVAMQQVNTGATGQNMPVGMANIGDDHYQDTIDLAIDFSLESHFGSGEGGEGEEVSVARILWDIADPSGGADGAKDRVSKGFVELYEILDTSVTSPAGGPRQLQNVWNYFTGGGQPDSVRADFGAIFEEYGVSPRPVGGMVGGSVMFDAPAPTFDWTPQNNGANETFGLIIFDDAWNRLLTISVPGVDATSYTLSGAEWATLSTLTAGGPEDFKFIVNGWDLLSPTYEFYLTMGVGGGPVDANGAFFATGGYWSDVYGFTVVPTPGSLALGACAAAMLRRRRHVA
;
A
#
# COMPACT_ATOMS: atom_id res chain seq x y z
N MET A 1 -35.45 -5.67 -22.74
CA MET A 1 -34.12 -6.28 -22.54
C MET A 1 -34.24 -7.31 -21.43
N ASN A 2 -34.24 -8.60 -21.77
CA ASN A 2 -34.17 -9.66 -20.75
C ASN A 2 -32.77 -9.58 -20.14
N ARG A 3 -32.66 -9.18 -18.86
CA ARG A 3 -31.40 -9.29 -18.12
C ARG A 3 -31.04 -10.78 -18.08
N MET A 4 -30.03 -11.19 -18.86
CA MET A 4 -29.46 -12.52 -18.75
C MET A 4 -28.98 -12.68 -17.31
N LYS A 5 -29.44 -13.74 -16.63
CA LYS A 5 -28.92 -14.09 -15.31
C LYS A 5 -27.41 -14.37 -15.47
N PRO A 6 -26.54 -13.85 -14.59
CA PRO A 6 -25.13 -14.19 -14.60
C PRO A 6 -24.99 -15.72 -14.54
N ARG A 7 -24.14 -16.27 -15.42
CA ARG A 7 -23.82 -17.70 -15.44
C ARG A 7 -22.57 -17.90 -14.58
N TYR A 8 -22.68 -18.77 -13.57
CA TYR A 8 -21.58 -19.07 -12.67
C TYR A 8 -20.54 -19.94 -13.40
N ALA A 9 -19.25 -19.70 -13.15
CA ALA A 9 -18.25 -20.74 -13.37
C ALA A 9 -18.60 -21.88 -12.41
N ALA A 10 -19.01 -23.02 -12.93
CA ALA A 10 -19.32 -24.18 -12.11
C ALA A 10 -18.64 -25.39 -12.72
N LEU A 11 -18.41 -26.44 -11.93
CA LEU A 11 -17.84 -27.68 -12.41
C LEU A 11 -18.69 -28.84 -11.90
N ILE A 12 -19.27 -29.65 -12.80
CA ILE A 12 -20.17 -30.77 -12.44
C ILE A 12 -19.36 -32.05 -12.27
N ILE A 13 -19.55 -32.82 -11.19
CA ILE A 13 -18.67 -33.96 -10.88
C ILE A 13 -19.48 -35.17 -10.40
N ALA A 14 -19.68 -36.17 -11.27
CA ALA A 14 -20.48 -37.35 -10.90
C ALA A 14 -19.73 -38.31 -9.97
N LEU A 15 -20.41 -38.75 -8.91
CA LEU A 15 -19.90 -39.76 -7.98
C LEU A 15 -20.34 -41.16 -8.44
N ALA A 16 -19.42 -42.14 -8.39
CA ALA A 16 -19.77 -43.53 -8.67
C ALA A 16 -20.76 -44.04 -7.62
N GLY A 17 -21.97 -44.40 -8.07
CA GLY A 17 -23.17 -44.52 -7.25
C GLY A 17 -23.17 -45.63 -6.21
N GLY A 18 -23.53 -45.25 -4.98
CA GLY A 18 -24.24 -46.12 -4.04
C GLY A 18 -25.71 -45.68 -4.01
N TYR A 19 -26.65 -46.62 -4.14
CA TYR A 19 -28.07 -46.32 -3.96
C TYR A 19 -28.31 -45.90 -2.51
N GLY A 20 -28.62 -44.63 -2.28
CA GLY A 20 -28.84 -44.07 -0.95
C GLY A 20 -30.11 -44.64 -0.29
N THR A 21 -29.95 -45.18 0.92
CA THR A 21 -31.07 -45.47 1.83
C THR A 21 -31.64 -44.17 2.42
N ALA A 22 -32.81 -44.21 3.08
CA ALA A 22 -33.51 -43.05 3.68
C ALA A 22 -32.72 -42.26 4.77
N PHE A 23 -31.48 -42.64 5.07
CA PHE A 23 -30.58 -41.96 6.00
C PHE A 23 -29.63 -41.02 5.25
N GLY A 24 -29.31 -39.86 5.83
CA GLY A 24 -28.43 -38.87 5.22
C GLY A 24 -27.06 -39.47 4.86
N GLN A 25 -26.66 -39.31 3.60
CA GLN A 25 -25.34 -39.69 3.10
C GLN A 25 -24.36 -38.53 3.34
N ALA A 26 -23.20 -38.85 3.91
CA ALA A 26 -22.11 -37.89 4.06
C ALA A 26 -21.28 -37.85 2.77
N PHE A 27 -21.04 -36.64 2.28
CA PHE A 27 -20.17 -36.31 1.16
C PHE A 27 -18.98 -35.54 1.72
N ALA A 28 -17.81 -36.17 1.72
CA ALA A 28 -16.57 -35.56 2.19
C ALA A 28 -15.49 -35.73 1.14
N GLY A 29 -14.58 -34.77 1.07
CA GLY A 29 -13.46 -34.79 0.14
C GLY A 29 -12.63 -33.53 0.24
N ARG A 30 -11.69 -33.40 -0.70
CA ARG A 30 -10.83 -32.23 -0.86
C ARG A 30 -10.96 -31.68 -2.28
N VAL A 31 -10.98 -30.36 -2.41
CA VAL A 31 -10.95 -29.64 -3.69
C VAL A 31 -9.64 -28.88 -3.81
N ASN A 32 -8.91 -29.15 -4.87
CA ASN A 32 -7.73 -28.44 -5.30
C ASN A 32 -7.98 -27.77 -6.65
N TRP A 33 -7.19 -26.75 -6.98
CA TRP A 33 -7.10 -26.15 -8.32
C TRP A 33 -5.64 -26.18 -8.79
N MET A 34 -5.41 -26.14 -10.10
CA MET A 34 -4.08 -26.25 -10.70
C MET A 34 -3.59 -24.88 -11.22
N ASP A 35 -2.37 -24.49 -10.89
CA ASP A 35 -1.76 -23.24 -11.38
C ASP A 35 -1.18 -23.35 -12.79
N GLY A 36 -0.64 -22.23 -13.31
CA GLY A 36 0.00 -22.19 -14.63
C GLY A 36 1.22 -23.11 -14.79
N ALA A 37 1.88 -23.49 -13.69
CA ALA A 37 3.02 -24.40 -13.65
C ALA A 37 2.62 -25.87 -13.46
N GLY A 38 1.33 -26.15 -13.24
CA GLY A 38 0.80 -27.49 -13.00
C GLY A 38 0.88 -27.94 -11.55
N LEU A 39 1.15 -27.04 -10.60
CA LEU A 39 1.10 -27.34 -9.17
C LEU A 39 -0.35 -27.29 -8.67
N GLU A 40 -0.68 -28.16 -7.73
CA GLU A 40 -2.00 -28.22 -7.10
C GLU A 40 -2.03 -27.37 -5.83
N HIS A 41 -3.07 -26.55 -5.69
CA HIS A 41 -3.34 -25.69 -4.55
C HIS A 41 -4.72 -25.98 -3.99
N ALA A 42 -4.91 -25.84 -2.68
CA ALA A 42 -6.24 -25.98 -2.08
C ALA A 42 -7.20 -24.93 -2.66
N ALA A 43 -8.41 -25.33 -3.05
CA ALA A 43 -9.47 -24.38 -3.36
C ALA A 43 -10.11 -23.92 -2.05
N ARG A 44 -9.63 -22.79 -1.53
CA ARG A 44 -9.95 -22.33 -0.18
C ARG A 44 -11.30 -21.64 -0.16
N ARG A 45 -12.16 -22.00 0.80
CA ARG A 45 -13.49 -21.38 1.02
C ARG A 45 -14.43 -21.31 -0.19
N VAL A 46 -14.27 -22.22 -1.15
CA VAL A 46 -15.16 -22.31 -2.32
C VAL A 46 -16.44 -23.05 -1.99
N LYS A 47 -17.54 -22.64 -2.63
CA LYS A 47 -18.85 -23.28 -2.49
C LYS A 47 -18.86 -24.64 -3.18
N VAL A 48 -19.36 -25.64 -2.45
CA VAL A 48 -19.60 -27.00 -2.94
C VAL A 48 -21.08 -27.32 -2.75
N GLU A 49 -21.76 -27.69 -3.83
CA GLU A 49 -23.14 -28.13 -3.81
C GLU A 49 -23.21 -29.63 -4.08
N VAL A 50 -24.01 -30.34 -3.29
CA VAL A 50 -24.39 -31.73 -3.56
C VAL A 50 -25.71 -31.71 -4.32
N TRP A 51 -25.69 -32.32 -5.49
CA TRP A 51 -26.87 -32.49 -6.34
C TRP A 51 -27.21 -33.97 -6.47
N GLY A 52 -28.46 -34.27 -6.80
CA GLY A 52 -28.83 -35.61 -7.17
C GLY A 52 -30.09 -35.72 -8.02
N LEU A 53 -30.29 -36.90 -8.60
CA LEU A 53 -31.48 -37.24 -9.37
C LEU A 53 -32.62 -37.63 -8.44
N VAL A 54 -33.65 -36.78 -8.32
CA VAL A 54 -34.85 -37.03 -7.52
C VAL A 54 -36.04 -37.25 -8.46
N PRO A 55 -36.88 -38.28 -8.25
CA PRO A 55 -38.08 -38.46 -9.05
C PRO A 55 -39.09 -37.34 -8.76
N ASN A 56 -39.62 -36.71 -9.81
CA ASN A 56 -40.74 -35.77 -9.72
C ASN A 56 -42.08 -36.53 -9.56
N ALA A 57 -43.19 -35.80 -9.52
CA ALA A 57 -44.54 -36.39 -9.38
C ALA A 57 -44.93 -37.34 -10.51
N ASP A 58 -44.33 -37.18 -11.69
CA ASP A 58 -44.56 -38.01 -12.88
C ASP A 58 -43.62 -39.23 -12.95
N GLY A 59 -42.69 -39.34 -11.99
CA GLY A 59 -41.69 -40.41 -11.93
C GLY A 59 -40.42 -40.12 -12.76
N ASP A 60 -40.33 -38.97 -13.42
CA ASP A 60 -39.13 -38.55 -14.14
C ASP A 60 -38.06 -38.05 -13.17
N PHE A 61 -36.80 -38.38 -13.42
CA PHE A 61 -35.69 -37.89 -12.61
C PHE A 61 -35.30 -36.47 -13.01
N ILE A 62 -35.29 -35.56 -12.02
CA ILE A 62 -34.85 -34.18 -12.19
C ILE A 62 -33.61 -33.90 -11.34
N ASN A 63 -32.73 -33.04 -11.86
CA ASN A 63 -31.59 -32.53 -11.12
C ASN A 63 -32.09 -31.67 -9.96
N THR A 64 -31.81 -32.12 -8.74
CA THR A 64 -32.26 -31.45 -7.52
C THR A 64 -31.04 -31.12 -6.67
N HIS A 65 -30.96 -29.87 -6.22
CA HIS A 65 -30.01 -29.43 -5.22
C HIS A 65 -30.37 -30.06 -3.87
N LEU A 66 -29.41 -30.73 -3.24
CA LEU A 66 -29.65 -31.49 -2.00
C LEU A 66 -28.95 -30.89 -0.78
N ALA A 67 -27.76 -30.30 -0.97
CA ALA A 67 -27.03 -29.63 0.10
C ALA A 67 -26.03 -28.62 -0.46
N THR A 68 -25.66 -27.64 0.36
CA THR A 68 -24.53 -26.73 0.11
C THR A 68 -23.58 -26.79 1.29
N THR A 69 -22.29 -26.76 1.01
CA THR A 69 -21.20 -26.59 1.99
C THR A 69 -20.13 -25.69 1.39
N MET A 70 -19.06 -25.42 2.14
CA MET A 70 -17.86 -24.76 1.66
C MET A 70 -16.64 -25.61 1.98
N THR A 71 -15.58 -25.46 1.21
CA THR A 71 -14.27 -25.96 1.61
C THR A 71 -13.70 -25.15 2.77
N ASP A 72 -12.78 -25.73 3.53
CA ASP A 72 -11.96 -25.03 4.52
C ASP A 72 -10.67 -24.46 3.89
N GLN A 73 -9.68 -24.10 4.72
CA GLN A 73 -8.38 -23.59 4.25
C GLN A 73 -7.52 -24.66 3.53
N ASN A 74 -7.81 -25.94 3.74
CA ASN A 74 -7.09 -27.05 3.12
C ASN A 74 -7.83 -27.60 1.89
N GLY A 75 -8.93 -26.96 1.49
CA GLY A 75 -9.80 -27.43 0.42
C GLY A 75 -10.74 -28.56 0.87
N ASP A 76 -10.73 -28.94 2.16
CA ASP A 76 -11.54 -30.03 2.68
C ASP A 76 -13.00 -29.60 2.84
N TYR A 77 -13.96 -30.43 2.45
CA TYR A 77 -15.39 -30.17 2.61
C TYR A 77 -16.10 -31.36 3.24
N LEU A 78 -17.21 -31.07 3.94
CA LEU A 78 -18.16 -32.05 4.43
C LEU A 78 -19.58 -31.52 4.22
N ALA A 79 -20.40 -32.30 3.53
CA ALA A 79 -21.84 -32.07 3.36
C ALA A 79 -22.62 -33.32 3.76
N THR A 80 -23.82 -33.15 4.28
CA THR A 80 -24.76 -34.26 4.49
C THR A 80 -25.99 -33.98 3.64
N ALA A 81 -26.33 -34.90 2.74
CA ALA A 81 -27.49 -34.80 1.88
C ALA A 81 -28.34 -36.07 1.98
N SER A 82 -29.65 -35.93 1.82
CA SER A 82 -30.59 -37.05 1.77
C SER A 82 -31.45 -36.98 0.52
N GLY A 83 -31.95 -38.14 0.08
CA GLY A 83 -32.68 -38.27 -1.17
C GLY A 83 -31.75 -38.38 -2.39
N GLY A 84 -32.36 -38.60 -3.55
CA GLY A 84 -31.69 -38.82 -4.82
C GLY A 84 -31.15 -40.25 -5.00
N VAL A 85 -31.07 -40.72 -6.25
CA VAL A 85 -30.53 -42.05 -6.59
C VAL A 85 -29.16 -42.02 -7.28
N ALA A 86 -28.71 -40.83 -7.68
CA ALA A 86 -27.39 -40.59 -8.25
C ALA A 86 -26.95 -39.20 -7.81
N HIS A 87 -25.76 -39.08 -7.22
CA HIS A 87 -25.25 -37.83 -6.67
C HIS A 87 -24.06 -37.31 -7.48
N TRP A 88 -23.94 -36.00 -7.54
CA TRP A 88 -22.78 -35.31 -8.08
C TRP A 88 -22.52 -34.04 -7.29
N LEU A 89 -21.31 -33.52 -7.42
CA LEU A 89 -20.91 -32.27 -6.81
C LEU A 89 -20.89 -31.18 -7.85
N MET A 90 -21.22 -29.96 -7.45
CA MET A 90 -20.94 -28.75 -8.21
C MET A 90 -20.05 -27.84 -7.37
N VAL A 91 -18.91 -27.43 -7.92
CA VAL A 91 -18.00 -26.52 -7.22
C VAL A 91 -17.91 -25.20 -7.96
N TYR A 92 -17.89 -24.11 -7.21
CA TYR A 92 -17.99 -22.75 -7.71
C TYR A 92 -16.89 -21.87 -7.08
N PRO A 93 -16.26 -20.96 -7.83
CA PRO A 93 -15.41 -19.89 -7.30
C PRO A 93 -16.31 -18.81 -6.64
N ASP A 94 -17.00 -19.23 -5.58
CA ASP A 94 -18.02 -18.49 -4.87
C ASP A 94 -17.89 -18.76 -3.38
N GLY A 95 -18.00 -17.73 -2.53
CA GLY A 95 -17.91 -17.88 -1.08
C GLY A 95 -17.81 -16.53 -0.37
N PRO A 96 -17.13 -16.44 0.79
CA PRO A 96 -17.12 -15.22 1.61
C PRO A 96 -16.50 -14.01 0.91
N ALA A 97 -15.48 -14.22 0.08
CA ALA A 97 -14.81 -13.15 -0.67
C ALA A 97 -15.67 -12.58 -1.80
N GLY A 98 -16.70 -13.30 -2.25
CA GLY A 98 -17.42 -12.94 -3.46
C GLY A 98 -17.71 -14.10 -4.39
N THR A 99 -18.01 -13.75 -5.64
CA THR A 99 -18.28 -14.71 -6.71
C THR A 99 -17.52 -14.30 -7.97
N VAL A 100 -16.82 -15.24 -8.60
CA VAL A 100 -16.27 -15.06 -9.95
C VAL A 100 -17.26 -15.61 -10.99
N VAL A 101 -17.68 -14.77 -11.93
CA VAL A 101 -18.61 -15.12 -13.02
C VAL A 101 -17.93 -14.98 -14.38
N LEU A 102 -18.31 -15.85 -15.31
CA LEU A 102 -17.80 -15.80 -16.68
C LEU A 102 -18.51 -14.71 -17.49
N ASP A 103 -17.74 -13.81 -18.11
CA ASP A 103 -18.31 -12.72 -18.91
C ASP A 103 -18.79 -13.19 -20.30
N VAL A 104 -18.22 -14.29 -20.79
CA VAL A 104 -18.65 -14.95 -22.03
C VAL A 104 -19.81 -15.90 -21.77
N ALA A 105 -20.75 -15.95 -22.73
CA ALA A 105 -21.80 -16.96 -22.78
C ALA A 105 -21.17 -18.33 -23.07
N THR A 106 -20.59 -18.96 -22.06
CA THR A 106 -20.12 -20.34 -22.18
C THR A 106 -21.33 -21.26 -22.29
N SER A 107 -21.15 -22.33 -23.07
CA SER A 107 -21.94 -23.55 -22.94
C SER A 107 -21.89 -24.01 -21.48
N ASP A 108 -22.96 -24.63 -21.00
CA ASP A 108 -23.08 -25.13 -19.63
C ASP A 108 -21.79 -25.77 -19.10
N PRO A 109 -21.50 -25.61 -17.81
CA PRO A 109 -20.28 -26.10 -17.18
C PRO A 109 -19.98 -27.54 -17.58
N THR A 110 -18.79 -27.78 -18.13
CA THR A 110 -18.38 -29.12 -18.55
C THR A 110 -18.13 -29.95 -17.29
N PRO A 111 -18.71 -31.15 -17.16
CA PRO A 111 -18.46 -31.96 -15.98
C PRO A 111 -17.00 -32.45 -15.91
N VAL A 112 -16.32 -32.32 -14.77
CA VAL A 112 -15.05 -32.99 -14.48
C VAL A 112 -15.35 -34.21 -13.62
N PHE A 113 -15.00 -35.42 -14.09
CA PHE A 113 -15.30 -36.64 -13.34
C PHE A 113 -14.13 -37.01 -12.43
N GLY A 114 -14.28 -36.77 -11.13
CA GLY A 114 -13.40 -37.29 -10.09
C GLY A 114 -13.82 -38.70 -9.66
N GLY A 115 -12.87 -39.62 -9.55
CA GLY A 115 -13.12 -40.95 -8.98
C GLY A 115 -13.55 -40.84 -7.51
N ALA A 116 -14.44 -41.74 -7.06
CA ALA A 116 -14.90 -41.76 -5.69
C ALA A 116 -13.72 -41.94 -4.70
N GLY A 117 -13.45 -40.90 -3.89
CA GLY A 117 -12.54 -40.97 -2.73
C GLY A 117 -11.16 -40.32 -2.87
N GLY A 118 -10.80 -39.74 -4.02
CA GLY A 118 -9.56 -38.96 -4.19
C GLY A 118 -9.76 -37.45 -4.05
N PRO A 119 -8.68 -36.65 -3.87
CA PRO A 119 -8.76 -35.21 -4.01
C PRO A 119 -9.24 -34.86 -5.42
N MET A 120 -10.14 -33.90 -5.49
CA MET A 120 -10.71 -33.40 -6.72
C MET A 120 -9.87 -32.23 -7.20
N VAL A 121 -9.29 -32.34 -8.39
CA VAL A 121 -8.39 -31.31 -8.94
C VAL A 121 -9.09 -30.62 -10.10
N ILE A 122 -9.35 -29.33 -9.93
CA ILE A 122 -9.80 -28.42 -10.98
C ILE A 122 -8.59 -28.11 -11.85
N GLY A 123 -8.73 -28.26 -13.17
CA GLY A 123 -7.63 -28.04 -14.11
C GLY A 123 -7.24 -26.56 -14.26
N ASN A 124 -6.60 -26.23 -15.37
CA ASN A 124 -6.22 -24.87 -15.75
C ASN A 124 -6.37 -24.60 -17.27
N SER A 125 -7.12 -25.47 -17.96
CA SER A 125 -7.22 -25.52 -19.41
C SER A 125 -8.29 -24.57 -19.97
N SER A 126 -9.24 -24.16 -19.13
CA SER A 126 -10.32 -23.24 -19.47
C SER A 126 -10.44 -22.10 -18.46
N ASP A 127 -11.11 -21.01 -18.84
CA ASP A 127 -11.31 -19.87 -17.93
C ASP A 127 -12.26 -20.21 -16.77
N ALA A 128 -13.18 -21.16 -16.96
CA ALA A 128 -13.96 -21.71 -15.86
C ALA A 128 -13.07 -22.33 -14.78
N GLU A 129 -12.01 -23.04 -15.18
CA GLU A 129 -11.07 -23.64 -14.25
C GLU A 129 -10.12 -22.59 -13.65
N ARG A 130 -9.59 -21.67 -14.47
CA ARG A 130 -8.69 -20.59 -14.03
C ARG A 130 -9.37 -19.59 -13.08
N SER A 131 -10.69 -19.46 -13.14
CA SER A 131 -11.45 -18.59 -12.25
C SER A 131 -11.30 -18.94 -10.76
N PHE A 132 -10.89 -20.17 -10.44
CA PHE A 132 -10.58 -20.57 -9.06
C PHE A 132 -9.33 -19.88 -8.52
N ALA A 133 -8.33 -19.62 -9.36
CA ALA A 133 -7.15 -18.84 -8.97
C ALA A 133 -7.49 -17.38 -8.71
N VAL A 134 -8.33 -16.80 -9.58
CA VAL A 134 -8.85 -15.44 -9.40
C VAL A 134 -9.61 -15.33 -8.09
N TYR A 135 -10.49 -16.28 -7.80
CA TYR A 135 -11.20 -16.33 -6.52
C TYR A 135 -10.24 -16.46 -5.34
N ASP A 136 -9.20 -17.29 -5.47
CA ASP A 136 -8.28 -17.56 -4.38
C ASP A 136 -7.43 -16.33 -4.03
N ALA A 137 -7.05 -15.52 -5.02
CA ALA A 137 -6.46 -14.20 -4.80
C ALA A 137 -7.45 -13.28 -4.03
N LEU A 138 -8.70 -13.18 -4.48
CA LEU A 138 -9.72 -12.37 -3.79
C LEU A 138 -9.98 -12.85 -2.36
N TYR A 139 -9.86 -14.16 -2.10
CA TYR A 139 -9.98 -14.71 -0.76
C TYR A 139 -8.81 -14.29 0.14
N THR A 140 -7.59 -14.19 -0.39
CA THR A 140 -6.44 -13.61 0.32
C THR A 140 -6.71 -12.17 0.74
N GLY A 141 -7.22 -11.34 -0.19
CA GLY A 141 -7.62 -9.95 0.12
C GLY A 141 -8.77 -9.86 1.13
N TYR A 142 -9.80 -10.71 0.98
CA TYR A 142 -10.89 -10.82 1.94
C TYR A 142 -10.39 -11.16 3.34
N TYR A 143 -9.48 -12.15 3.46
CA TYR A 143 -8.94 -12.56 4.75
C TYR A 143 -8.15 -11.42 5.42
N PHE A 144 -7.30 -10.70 4.68
CA PHE A 144 -6.66 -9.48 5.17
C PHE A 144 -7.69 -8.47 5.68
N GLY A 145 -8.73 -8.19 4.89
CA GLY A 145 -9.81 -7.30 5.28
C GLY A 145 -10.52 -7.74 6.56
N THR A 146 -10.68 -9.05 6.82
CA THR A 146 -11.24 -9.52 8.10
C THR A 146 -10.34 -9.30 9.30
N GLN A 147 -9.04 -9.12 9.08
CA GLN A 147 -8.07 -8.82 10.14
C GLN A 147 -7.96 -7.32 10.40
N ALA A 148 -7.94 -6.52 9.33
CA ALA A 148 -7.65 -5.08 9.39
C ALA A 148 -8.89 -4.19 9.59
N ARG A 149 -10.11 -4.72 9.40
CA ARG A 149 -11.35 -3.94 9.47
C ARG A 149 -12.19 -4.33 10.69
N PRO A 150 -13.04 -3.42 11.21
CA PRO A 150 -13.99 -3.73 12.29
C PRO A 150 -14.97 -4.86 11.96
N GLY A 151 -15.18 -5.14 10.67
CA GLY A 151 -16.01 -6.24 10.19
C GLY A 151 -15.51 -6.77 8.84
N PRO A 152 -15.91 -7.99 8.46
CA PRO A 152 -15.46 -8.59 7.21
C PRO A 152 -15.95 -7.78 6.00
N PRO A 153 -15.15 -7.73 4.92
CA PRO A 153 -15.60 -7.14 3.65
C PRO A 153 -16.88 -7.77 3.14
N ALA A 154 -17.70 -6.99 2.42
CA ALA A 154 -18.85 -7.55 1.74
C ALA A 154 -18.39 -8.45 0.57
N PRO A 155 -19.14 -9.51 0.23
CA PRO A 155 -18.83 -10.32 -0.94
C PRO A 155 -18.83 -9.49 -2.22
N LEU A 156 -17.80 -9.63 -3.04
CA LEU A 156 -17.60 -8.85 -4.26
C LEU A 156 -17.94 -9.68 -5.52
N LEU A 157 -18.57 -9.06 -6.52
CA LEU A 157 -18.72 -9.71 -7.83
C LEU A 157 -17.46 -9.48 -8.65
N THR A 158 -16.94 -10.54 -9.27
CA THR A 158 -15.80 -10.44 -10.20
C THR A 158 -16.16 -11.04 -11.55
N ARG A 159 -15.89 -10.33 -12.63
CA ARG A 159 -16.11 -10.81 -14.02
C ARG A 159 -14.78 -11.23 -14.62
N PHE A 160 -14.70 -12.49 -15.05
CA PHE A 160 -13.50 -13.08 -15.63
C PHE A 160 -13.84 -14.12 -16.70
N PRO A 161 -13.22 -14.14 -17.88
CA PRO A 161 -12.35 -13.09 -18.39
C PRO A 161 -13.20 -11.90 -18.85
N TRP A 162 -12.75 -10.69 -18.58
CA TRP A 162 -13.33 -9.47 -19.09
C TRP A 162 -12.88 -9.23 -20.53
N THR A 163 -13.84 -9.04 -21.42
CA THR A 163 -13.57 -8.76 -22.85
C THR A 163 -14.14 -7.42 -23.30
N GLY A 164 -14.54 -6.57 -22.35
CA GLY A 164 -15.17 -5.28 -22.62
C GLY A 164 -14.17 -4.12 -22.74
N SER A 165 -14.68 -2.90 -22.61
CA SER A 165 -13.89 -1.67 -22.63
C SER A 165 -13.91 -0.97 -21.27
N PRO A 166 -12.77 -0.49 -20.73
CA PRO A 166 -11.42 -0.68 -21.27
C PRO A 166 -10.99 -2.14 -21.24
N ALA A 167 -10.08 -2.53 -22.13
CA ALA A 167 -9.52 -3.88 -22.19
C ALA A 167 -8.34 -3.98 -21.22
N THR A 168 -8.62 -3.74 -19.94
CA THR A 168 -7.69 -3.83 -18.81
C THR A 168 -8.44 -4.44 -17.63
N SER A 169 -7.73 -5.05 -16.69
CA SER A 169 -8.29 -5.27 -15.37
C SER A 169 -8.57 -3.92 -14.71
N HIS A 170 -9.68 -3.86 -13.98
CA HIS A 170 -10.07 -2.68 -13.21
C HIS A 170 -11.20 -3.01 -12.25
N PHE A 171 -11.20 -2.36 -11.10
CA PHE A 171 -12.38 -2.17 -10.29
C PHE A 171 -13.31 -1.14 -10.94
N SER A 172 -14.61 -1.44 -10.93
CA SER A 172 -15.64 -0.56 -11.48
C SER A 172 -16.57 -0.09 -10.36
N PRO A 173 -16.28 1.07 -9.72
CA PRO A 173 -17.06 1.60 -8.58
C PRO A 173 -18.56 1.66 -8.87
N GLY A 174 -18.93 2.26 -10.01
CA GLY A 174 -20.35 2.40 -10.41
C GLY A 174 -21.08 1.08 -10.68
N ALA A 175 -20.36 -0.02 -10.87
CA ALA A 175 -20.93 -1.36 -11.03
C ALA A 175 -20.74 -2.24 -9.78
N GLY A 176 -19.92 -1.82 -8.81
CA GLY A 176 -19.59 -2.58 -7.60
C GLY A 176 -18.97 -3.95 -7.91
N GLN A 177 -18.06 -4.03 -8.89
CA GLN A 177 -17.46 -5.29 -9.33
C GLN A 177 -16.03 -5.09 -9.85
N ILE A 178 -15.20 -6.13 -9.74
CA ILE A 178 -13.91 -6.20 -10.43
C ILE A 178 -14.11 -6.83 -11.81
N ARG A 179 -13.37 -6.36 -12.80
CA ARG A 179 -13.26 -6.95 -14.13
C ARG A 179 -11.82 -7.35 -14.33
N VAL A 180 -11.59 -8.60 -14.71
CA VAL A 180 -10.25 -9.19 -14.79
C VAL A 180 -10.01 -9.72 -16.19
N LEU A 181 -8.93 -9.33 -16.85
CA LEU A 181 -8.53 -9.91 -18.14
C LEU A 181 -8.22 -11.40 -18.01
N SER A 182 -8.27 -12.12 -19.13
CA SER A 182 -7.83 -13.52 -19.12
C SER A 182 -6.37 -13.65 -18.70
N ASP A 183 -5.53 -12.69 -19.08
CA ASP A 183 -4.08 -12.78 -18.92
C ASP A 183 -3.64 -12.60 -17.46
N ASP A 184 -4.32 -11.75 -16.70
CA ASP A 184 -4.02 -11.40 -15.30
C ASP A 184 -4.50 -12.44 -14.27
N ARG A 185 -4.96 -13.61 -14.73
CA ARG A 185 -5.47 -14.70 -13.87
C ARG A 185 -4.44 -15.24 -12.87
N TRP A 186 -3.15 -15.03 -13.15
CA TRP A 186 -2.02 -15.47 -12.32
C TRP A 186 -1.27 -14.30 -11.67
N ASP A 187 -1.51 -13.06 -12.09
CA ASP A 187 -0.89 -11.87 -11.55
C ASP A 187 -1.69 -11.42 -10.31
N TRP A 188 -1.39 -12.06 -9.16
CA TRP A 188 -2.13 -11.81 -7.91
C TRP A 188 -1.97 -10.38 -7.42
N ASP A 189 -0.85 -9.73 -7.70
CA ASP A 189 -0.63 -8.32 -7.39
C ASP A 189 -1.66 -7.44 -8.09
N VAL A 190 -1.95 -7.69 -9.37
CA VAL A 190 -2.99 -6.99 -10.14
C VAL A 190 -4.37 -7.28 -9.57
N LEU A 191 -4.70 -8.55 -9.32
CA LEU A 191 -6.00 -8.93 -8.76
C LEU A 191 -6.26 -8.27 -7.39
N LEU A 192 -5.24 -8.24 -6.54
CA LEU A 192 -5.31 -7.65 -5.21
C LEU A 192 -5.21 -6.12 -5.25
N HIS A 193 -4.55 -5.52 -6.24
CA HIS A 193 -4.62 -4.10 -6.52
C HIS A 193 -6.05 -3.66 -6.81
N GLU A 194 -6.76 -4.38 -7.68
CA GLU A 194 -8.17 -4.07 -7.96
C GLU A 194 -9.09 -4.33 -6.76
N TYR A 195 -8.78 -5.36 -5.97
CA TYR A 195 -9.46 -5.58 -4.70
C TYR A 195 -9.21 -4.45 -3.69
N SER A 196 -8.03 -3.85 -3.75
CA SER A 196 -7.63 -2.74 -2.89
C SER A 196 -8.43 -1.47 -3.21
N HIS A 197 -8.74 -1.21 -4.49
CA HIS A 197 -9.70 -0.16 -4.84
C HIS A 197 -11.11 -0.42 -4.31
N TYR A 198 -11.56 -1.67 -4.31
CA TYR A 198 -12.86 -2.03 -3.73
C TYR A 198 -12.92 -1.71 -2.23
N ILE A 199 -11.93 -2.14 -1.45
CA ILE A 199 -11.93 -1.85 -0.01
C ILE A 199 -11.63 -0.37 0.28
N GLY A 200 -10.83 0.29 -0.56
CA GLY A 200 -10.59 1.73 -0.51
C GLY A 200 -11.86 2.54 -0.69
N GLU A 201 -12.72 2.17 -1.65
CA GLU A 201 -14.05 2.77 -1.79
C GLU A 201 -14.95 2.45 -0.59
N ALA A 202 -14.93 1.21 -0.11
CA ALA A 202 -15.80 0.77 0.99
C ALA A 202 -15.48 1.46 2.33
N ASP A 203 -14.20 1.75 2.57
CA ASP A 203 -13.69 2.38 3.80
C ASP A 203 -13.34 3.86 3.60
N ASP A 204 -13.65 4.43 2.44
CA ASP A 204 -13.47 5.85 2.13
C ASP A 204 -11.99 6.30 2.29
N LEU A 205 -11.07 5.45 1.83
CA LEU A 205 -9.62 5.64 1.91
C LEU A 205 -9.04 6.44 0.74
N ASP A 206 -9.74 6.56 -0.39
CA ASP A 206 -9.27 7.36 -1.52
C ASP A 206 -10.43 8.07 -2.23
N ASP A 207 -10.18 9.24 -2.80
CA ASP A 207 -11.11 9.97 -3.66
C ASP A 207 -10.45 10.23 -5.03
N SER A 208 -9.74 9.21 -5.52
CA SER A 208 -9.00 9.29 -6.78
C SER A 208 -9.91 9.77 -7.91
N PRO A 209 -9.50 10.77 -8.71
CA PRO A 209 -10.26 11.18 -9.89
C PRO A 209 -10.22 10.13 -11.01
N GLY A 210 -9.38 9.10 -10.87
CA GLY A 210 -9.16 8.05 -11.84
C GLY A 210 -8.62 8.53 -13.18
N GLY A 211 -8.78 7.67 -14.18
CA GLY A 211 -8.37 7.92 -15.56
C GLY A 211 -6.95 7.44 -15.85
N ARG A 212 -6.50 7.67 -17.09
CA ARG A 212 -5.21 7.16 -17.58
C ARG A 212 -4.03 7.68 -16.72
N HIS A 213 -3.16 6.77 -16.33
CA HIS A 213 -1.88 6.97 -15.64
C HIS A 213 -0.87 5.93 -16.15
N PHE A 214 0.40 6.02 -15.73
CA PHE A 214 1.45 5.04 -16.03
C PHE A 214 2.41 4.91 -14.85
N PHE A 215 2.87 3.70 -14.56
CA PHE A 215 3.98 3.44 -13.65
C PHE A 215 5.21 4.27 -14.03
N GLY A 216 5.94 4.79 -13.03
CA GLY A 216 7.16 5.55 -13.29
C GLY A 216 6.94 7.01 -13.70
N VAL A 217 5.69 7.48 -13.81
CA VAL A 217 5.36 8.80 -14.35
C VAL A 217 4.51 9.58 -13.36
N THR A 218 4.92 10.82 -13.07
CA THR A 218 4.11 11.70 -12.22
C THR A 218 2.75 12.04 -12.86
N ASN A 219 1.72 11.95 -12.04
CA ASN A 219 0.35 12.32 -12.37
C ASN A 219 0.07 13.82 -12.22
N ILE A 220 1.08 14.62 -11.82
CA ILE A 220 0.98 16.07 -11.69
C ILE A 220 1.40 16.73 -13.01
N GLY A 221 0.62 17.70 -13.47
CA GLY A 221 0.88 18.41 -14.71
C GLY A 221 0.64 17.55 -15.94
N GLN A 222 1.45 17.75 -16.99
CA GLN A 222 1.44 16.95 -18.22
C GLN A 222 2.83 16.36 -18.44
N ALA A 223 3.24 15.46 -17.54
CA ALA A 223 4.56 14.82 -17.60
C ALA A 223 4.73 13.90 -18.82
N ASP A 224 3.64 13.33 -19.34
CA ASP A 224 3.61 12.56 -20.57
C ASP A 224 2.49 13.07 -21.50
N PRO A 225 2.75 13.27 -22.81
CA PRO A 225 1.74 13.76 -23.77
C PRO A 225 0.50 12.88 -23.92
N ARG A 226 0.56 11.61 -23.51
CA ARG A 226 -0.55 10.63 -23.56
C ARG A 226 -1.45 10.71 -22.34
N LEU A 227 -1.01 11.37 -21.28
CA LEU A 227 -1.76 11.61 -20.05
C LEU A 227 -2.55 12.92 -20.14
N PRO A 228 -3.73 12.99 -19.51
CA PRO A 228 -4.44 14.26 -19.38
C PRO A 228 -3.66 15.21 -18.46
N LEU A 229 -3.74 16.51 -18.75
CA LEU A 229 -3.22 17.55 -17.85
C LEU A 229 -4.00 17.51 -16.54
N ARG A 230 -3.30 17.35 -15.41
CA ARG A 230 -3.87 17.39 -14.07
C ARG A 230 -3.20 18.47 -13.22
N ASP A 231 -3.96 19.10 -12.33
CA ASP A 231 -3.37 19.93 -11.28
C ASP A 231 -2.76 19.04 -10.18
N LYS A 232 -2.06 19.66 -9.23
CA LYS A 232 -1.42 18.93 -8.13
C LYS A 232 -2.44 18.13 -7.31
N ALA A 233 -3.58 18.72 -6.95
CA ALA A 233 -4.58 18.06 -6.13
C ALA A 233 -5.19 16.83 -6.81
N ALA A 234 -5.43 16.86 -8.12
CA ALA A 234 -5.91 15.72 -8.88
C ALA A 234 -4.79 14.68 -9.10
N GLY A 235 -3.57 15.13 -9.40
CA GLY A 235 -2.43 14.24 -9.64
C GLY A 235 -2.02 13.43 -8.41
N THR A 236 -1.93 14.09 -7.25
CA THR A 236 -1.57 13.46 -5.97
C THR A 236 -2.65 12.52 -5.44
N ARG A 237 -3.94 12.85 -5.61
CA ARG A 237 -5.04 11.93 -5.29
C ARG A 237 -5.07 10.70 -6.18
N LEU A 238 -4.72 10.86 -7.46
CA LEU A 238 -4.58 9.73 -8.36
C LEU A 238 -3.41 8.84 -7.95
N ALA A 239 -2.22 9.43 -7.74
CA ALA A 239 -1.04 8.70 -7.26
C ALA A 239 -1.29 8.01 -5.91
N TRP A 240 -2.06 8.64 -5.01
CA TRP A 240 -2.51 8.03 -3.77
C TRP A 240 -3.37 6.79 -3.99
N GLY A 241 -4.43 6.90 -4.80
CA GLY A 241 -5.34 5.78 -5.05
C GLY A 241 -4.64 4.58 -5.69
N GLU A 242 -3.83 4.82 -6.74
CA GLU A 242 -3.09 3.76 -7.43
C GLU A 242 -1.93 3.21 -6.55
N GLY A 243 -1.24 4.08 -5.81
CA GLY A 243 -0.15 3.68 -4.91
C GLY A 243 -0.64 2.89 -3.70
N LEU A 244 -1.81 3.24 -3.15
CA LEU A 244 -2.50 2.46 -2.13
C LEU A 244 -2.88 1.08 -2.70
N GLY A 245 -3.35 1.01 -3.95
CA GLY A 245 -3.64 -0.24 -4.65
C GLY A 245 -2.42 -1.14 -4.77
N ASN A 246 -1.29 -0.59 -5.22
CA ASN A 246 -0.02 -1.32 -5.33
C ASN A 246 0.49 -1.81 -3.98
N PHE A 247 0.52 -0.94 -2.96
CA PHE A 247 0.93 -1.30 -1.60
C PHE A 247 0.06 -2.42 -1.03
N LEU A 248 -1.26 -2.27 -1.06
CA LEU A 248 -2.17 -3.25 -0.48
C LEU A 248 -2.18 -4.57 -1.28
N GLY A 249 -2.00 -4.50 -2.60
CA GLY A 249 -1.85 -5.68 -3.46
C GLY A 249 -0.78 -6.65 -2.96
N VAL A 250 0.35 -6.11 -2.49
CA VAL A 250 1.49 -6.87 -1.98
C VAL A 250 1.37 -7.13 -0.47
N ALA A 251 0.96 -6.12 0.32
CA ALA A 251 0.84 -6.22 1.77
C ALA A 251 -0.18 -7.28 2.22
N MET A 252 -1.29 -7.43 1.48
CA MET A 252 -2.28 -8.49 1.72
C MET A 252 -1.63 -9.88 1.64
N GLN A 253 -0.69 -10.07 0.74
CA GLN A 253 0.02 -11.33 0.58
C GLN A 253 0.98 -11.56 1.75
N GLN A 254 1.75 -10.54 2.15
CA GLN A 254 2.68 -10.63 3.29
C GLN A 254 2.00 -11.03 4.61
N VAL A 255 0.83 -10.44 4.90
CA VAL A 255 0.06 -10.83 6.10
C VAL A 255 -0.37 -12.30 6.05
N ASN A 256 -0.58 -12.85 4.86
CA ASN A 256 -1.02 -14.22 4.64
C ASN A 256 0.14 -15.23 4.42
N THR A 257 1.39 -14.80 4.23
CA THR A 257 2.59 -15.67 4.20
C THR A 257 3.16 -15.95 5.60
N GLY A 258 2.89 -15.08 6.59
CA GLY A 258 3.48 -15.11 7.93
C GLY A 258 3.10 -16.31 8.83
N ALA A 259 3.74 -16.35 10.01
CA ALA A 259 3.74 -17.47 10.98
C ALA A 259 2.36 -17.90 11.55
N THR A 260 1.28 -17.17 11.26
CA THR A 260 -0.06 -17.42 11.81
C THR A 260 -1.01 -18.19 10.87
N GLY A 261 -0.63 -18.47 9.63
CA GLY A 261 -1.42 -19.37 8.80
C GLY A 261 -1.05 -19.31 7.33
N GLN A 262 -0.83 -20.49 6.74
CA GLN A 262 -0.71 -20.73 5.30
C GLN A 262 -2.04 -20.39 4.60
N ASN A 263 -2.40 -19.11 4.60
CA ASN A 263 -3.59 -18.56 3.97
C ASN A 263 -3.22 -17.99 2.60
N MET A 264 -2.30 -18.65 1.91
CA MET A 264 -2.04 -18.51 0.48
C MET A 264 -1.46 -19.82 -0.07
N PRO A 265 -1.63 -20.06 -1.38
CA PRO A 265 -0.83 -21.04 -2.13
C PRO A 265 0.67 -20.87 -1.86
N VAL A 266 1.41 -21.99 -1.83
CA VAL A 266 2.87 -21.98 -1.67
C VAL A 266 3.50 -22.46 -2.96
N GLY A 267 4.55 -21.77 -3.42
CA GLY A 267 5.34 -22.19 -4.57
C GLY A 267 4.78 -21.76 -5.93
N MET A 268 3.74 -20.93 -5.96
CA MET A 268 3.47 -20.12 -7.15
C MET A 268 4.56 -19.06 -7.28
N ALA A 269 4.95 -18.75 -8.52
CA ALA A 269 5.84 -17.63 -8.79
C ALA A 269 5.10 -16.31 -8.53
N ASN A 270 5.85 -15.26 -8.19
CA ASN A 270 5.37 -13.88 -8.14
C ASN A 270 4.22 -13.66 -7.13
N ILE A 271 4.24 -14.39 -6.00
CA ILE A 271 3.30 -14.20 -4.90
C ILE A 271 4.02 -14.21 -3.57
N GLY A 272 3.56 -13.39 -2.64
CA GLY A 272 4.05 -13.38 -1.26
C GLY A 272 5.49 -12.89 -1.09
N ASP A 273 6.02 -12.14 -2.05
CA ASP A 273 7.27 -11.40 -1.95
C ASP A 273 6.99 -9.89 -1.79
N ASP A 274 8.04 -9.07 -1.89
CA ASP A 274 8.03 -7.62 -1.75
C ASP A 274 7.90 -6.91 -3.12
N HIS A 275 7.56 -7.63 -4.18
CA HIS A 275 7.45 -7.08 -5.53
C HIS A 275 5.99 -6.90 -5.94
N TYR A 276 5.74 -5.85 -6.72
CA TYR A 276 4.54 -5.73 -7.53
C TYR A 276 4.86 -6.13 -8.96
N GLN A 277 4.10 -7.08 -9.49
CA GLN A 277 4.36 -7.73 -10.76
C GLN A 277 3.10 -7.89 -11.60
N ASP A 278 3.27 -7.57 -12.89
CA ASP A 278 2.34 -7.89 -13.96
C ASP A 278 3.20 -8.37 -15.14
N THR A 279 3.15 -9.68 -15.39
CA THR A 279 4.16 -10.37 -16.19
C THR A 279 3.62 -11.07 -17.43
N ILE A 280 2.30 -11.16 -17.57
CA ILE A 280 1.67 -11.95 -18.64
C ILE A 280 1.33 -11.06 -19.85
N ASP A 281 0.60 -9.96 -19.64
CA ASP A 281 0.26 -9.02 -20.71
C ASP A 281 1.07 -7.72 -20.64
N LEU A 282 1.56 -7.35 -19.45
CA LEU A 282 2.55 -6.29 -19.26
C LEU A 282 3.91 -6.87 -18.78
N ALA A 283 4.89 -5.97 -18.65
CA ALA A 283 6.23 -6.29 -18.15
C ALA A 283 6.57 -5.30 -17.02
N ILE A 284 5.71 -5.30 -16.00
CA ILE A 284 5.88 -4.49 -14.80
C ILE A 284 6.44 -5.41 -13.71
N ASP A 285 7.53 -4.96 -13.10
CA ASP A 285 8.18 -5.63 -11.99
C ASP A 285 8.96 -4.57 -11.22
N PHE A 286 8.50 -4.23 -10.02
CA PHE A 286 9.24 -3.36 -9.12
C PHE A 286 9.11 -3.84 -7.68
N SER A 287 10.23 -3.77 -6.95
CA SER A 287 10.24 -4.00 -5.51
C SER A 287 9.68 -2.78 -4.79
N LEU A 288 8.88 -3.04 -3.76
CA LEU A 288 8.40 -2.05 -2.81
C LEU A 288 9.47 -1.71 -1.75
N GLU A 289 10.53 -2.52 -1.66
CA GLU A 289 11.60 -2.48 -0.66
C GLU A 289 12.95 -1.98 -1.24
N SER A 290 13.04 -1.82 -2.56
CA SER A 290 14.27 -1.41 -3.23
C SER A 290 14.08 -0.05 -3.90
N HIS A 291 14.89 0.91 -3.49
CA HIS A 291 15.01 2.21 -4.16
C HIS A 291 15.52 2.11 -5.60
N PHE A 292 16.18 1.03 -6.04
CA PHE A 292 16.72 0.97 -7.40
C PHE A 292 15.63 0.88 -8.49
N GLY A 293 15.49 1.93 -9.31
CA GLY A 293 14.66 1.91 -10.53
C GLY A 293 14.01 3.26 -10.88
N SER A 294 13.02 3.24 -11.78
CA SER A 294 12.00 4.29 -11.85
C SER A 294 11.07 4.15 -10.64
N GLY A 295 10.55 5.24 -10.07
CA GLY A 295 9.75 5.12 -8.84
C GLY A 295 9.93 6.21 -7.79
N GLU A 296 10.81 7.19 -8.01
CA GLU A 296 11.24 8.19 -7.00
C GLU A 296 10.81 9.62 -7.36
N GLY A 297 9.73 9.78 -8.12
CA GLY A 297 9.23 11.10 -8.52
C GLY A 297 8.59 11.87 -7.36
N GLY A 298 8.22 11.22 -6.27
CA GLY A 298 7.56 11.82 -5.12
C GLY A 298 6.04 11.66 -5.14
N GLU A 299 5.31 12.58 -4.50
CA GLU A 299 3.91 12.33 -4.11
C GLU A 299 2.91 12.27 -5.27
N GLY A 300 3.37 12.61 -6.49
CA GLY A 300 2.61 12.49 -7.72
C GLY A 300 2.77 11.15 -8.43
N GLU A 301 3.58 10.24 -7.91
CA GLU A 301 3.88 8.95 -8.53
C GLU A 301 3.40 7.79 -7.64
N GLU A 302 2.65 6.86 -8.21
CA GLU A 302 2.04 5.74 -7.49
C GLU A 302 3.07 4.77 -6.88
N VAL A 303 4.21 4.59 -7.54
CA VAL A 303 5.31 3.74 -7.05
C VAL A 303 5.96 4.37 -5.81
N SER A 304 6.19 5.68 -5.81
CA SER A 304 6.72 6.39 -4.63
C SER A 304 5.76 6.27 -3.44
N VAL A 305 4.45 6.45 -3.68
CA VAL A 305 3.43 6.28 -2.63
C VAL A 305 3.42 4.85 -2.09
N ALA A 306 3.45 3.85 -2.97
CA ALA A 306 3.40 2.44 -2.57
C ALA A 306 4.59 2.07 -1.67
N ARG A 307 5.80 2.50 -2.06
CA ARG A 307 7.04 2.26 -1.32
C ARG A 307 7.07 2.98 0.04
N ILE A 308 6.62 4.24 0.10
CA ILE A 308 6.50 4.95 1.38
C ILE A 308 5.54 4.23 2.34
N LEU A 309 4.40 3.74 1.84
CA LEU A 309 3.46 2.98 2.67
C LEU A 309 4.04 1.64 3.10
N TRP A 310 4.84 1.02 2.24
CA TRP A 310 5.56 -0.21 2.53
C TRP A 310 6.56 -0.02 3.69
N ASP A 311 7.52 0.90 3.58
CA ASP A 311 8.52 1.20 4.64
C ASP A 311 7.89 1.65 5.97
N ILE A 312 6.68 2.24 5.94
CA ILE A 312 5.97 2.56 7.19
C ILE A 312 5.43 1.28 7.84
N ALA A 313 5.05 0.29 7.04
CA ALA A 313 4.35 -0.90 7.48
C ALA A 313 5.26 -2.08 7.79
N ASP A 314 6.33 -2.30 7.02
CA ASP A 314 7.13 -3.51 7.12
C ASP A 314 8.12 -3.45 8.32
N PRO A 315 8.87 -4.52 8.62
CA PRO A 315 9.83 -4.54 9.72
C PRO A 315 11.07 -3.67 9.45
N SER A 316 11.35 -2.73 10.36
CA SER A 316 12.44 -1.77 10.14
C SER A 316 13.83 -2.37 9.94
N GLY A 317 14.62 -1.71 9.10
CA GLY A 317 15.98 -2.09 8.74
C GLY A 317 16.04 -3.12 7.61
N GLY A 318 15.06 -3.09 6.71
CA GLY A 318 15.00 -3.90 5.49
C GLY A 318 16.11 -3.57 4.47
N ALA A 319 15.84 -3.74 3.17
CA ALA A 319 16.85 -3.50 2.13
C ALA A 319 17.23 -2.02 2.00
N ASP A 320 16.37 -1.10 2.44
CA ASP A 320 16.64 0.35 2.50
C ASP A 320 17.47 0.77 3.73
N GLY A 321 17.78 -0.18 4.61
CA GLY A 321 18.83 -0.09 5.61
C GLY A 321 18.63 1.03 6.63
N ALA A 322 19.41 2.11 6.54
CA ALA A 322 19.46 3.13 7.57
C ALA A 322 18.34 4.18 7.48
N LYS A 323 17.52 4.16 6.41
CA LYS A 323 16.44 5.13 6.18
C LYS A 323 15.06 4.59 6.54
N ASP A 324 14.88 3.28 6.43
CA ASP A 324 13.75 2.56 7.00
C ASP A 324 13.94 2.42 8.53
N ARG A 325 13.34 3.35 9.28
CA ARG A 325 13.41 3.44 10.75
C ARG A 325 12.04 3.30 11.41
N VAL A 326 10.99 3.14 10.63
CA VAL A 326 9.60 3.08 11.09
C VAL A 326 9.11 1.65 10.90
N SER A 327 8.23 1.17 11.77
CA SER A 327 7.58 -0.12 11.57
C SER A 327 6.26 -0.12 12.32
N LYS A 328 5.16 -0.19 11.57
CA LYS A 328 3.80 -0.25 12.13
C LYS A 328 3.20 -1.65 12.03
N GLY A 329 3.56 -2.41 11.01
CA GLY A 329 2.83 -3.61 10.61
C GLY A 329 1.74 -3.26 9.59
N PHE A 330 1.57 -4.11 8.57
CA PHE A 330 0.59 -3.90 7.48
C PHE A 330 -0.86 -3.75 7.97
N VAL A 331 -1.27 -4.58 8.95
CA VAL A 331 -2.62 -4.52 9.53
C VAL A 331 -2.81 -3.24 10.35
N GLU A 332 -1.84 -2.88 11.18
CA GLU A 332 -1.89 -1.65 12.00
C GLU A 332 -1.92 -0.40 11.12
N LEU A 333 -1.11 -0.36 10.04
CA LEU A 333 -1.13 0.78 9.12
C LEU A 333 -2.51 0.93 8.46
N TYR A 334 -3.12 -0.16 8.01
CA TYR A 334 -4.49 -0.10 7.45
C TYR A 334 -5.50 0.42 8.48
N GLU A 335 -5.48 -0.10 9.71
CA GLU A 335 -6.35 0.37 10.80
C GLU A 335 -6.17 1.87 11.10
N ILE A 336 -4.92 2.35 11.06
CA ILE A 336 -4.59 3.77 11.19
C ILE A 336 -5.21 4.58 10.05
N LEU A 337 -5.08 4.12 8.80
CA LEU A 337 -5.65 4.81 7.64
C LEU A 337 -7.19 4.89 7.75
N ASP A 338 -7.86 3.77 8.01
CA ASP A 338 -9.32 3.68 8.16
C ASP A 338 -9.83 4.57 9.31
N THR A 339 -9.24 4.47 10.49
CA THR A 339 -9.68 5.29 11.64
C THR A 339 -9.43 6.79 11.43
N SER A 340 -8.40 7.16 10.67
CA SER A 340 -8.10 8.57 10.36
C SER A 340 -9.11 9.22 9.42
N VAL A 341 -9.93 8.44 8.70
CA VAL A 341 -11.07 8.93 7.88
C VAL A 341 -12.07 9.73 8.68
N THR A 342 -12.28 9.34 9.94
CA THR A 342 -13.22 10.03 10.83
C THR A 342 -12.66 11.34 11.42
N SER A 343 -11.40 11.68 11.13
CA SER A 343 -10.81 12.90 11.65
C SER A 343 -11.41 14.16 10.98
N PRO A 344 -11.51 15.30 11.69
CA PRO A 344 -11.99 16.56 11.13
C PRO A 344 -11.18 17.07 9.92
N ALA A 345 -10.00 16.50 9.66
CA ALA A 345 -9.14 16.85 8.53
C ALA A 345 -9.54 16.17 7.21
N GLY A 346 -10.54 15.29 7.23
CA GLY A 346 -10.82 14.36 6.14
C GLY A 346 -9.80 13.21 6.16
N GLY A 347 -10.21 12.02 5.71
CA GLY A 347 -9.33 10.85 5.67
C GLY A 347 -8.06 11.00 4.85
N PRO A 348 -7.21 9.96 4.85
CA PRO A 348 -5.97 10.00 4.13
C PRO A 348 -6.27 9.84 2.65
N ARG A 349 -6.55 10.95 1.97
CA ARG A 349 -6.86 10.97 0.54
C ARG A 349 -5.65 11.26 -0.33
N GLN A 350 -4.54 11.63 0.31
CA GLN A 350 -3.26 11.99 -0.28
C GLN A 350 -2.16 11.65 0.72
N LEU A 351 -0.94 11.47 0.21
CA LEU A 351 0.22 11.16 1.03
C LEU A 351 0.49 12.20 2.15
N GLN A 352 0.17 13.47 1.90
CA GLN A 352 0.29 14.52 2.92
C GLN A 352 -0.51 14.22 4.20
N ASN A 353 -1.64 13.52 4.08
CA ASN A 353 -2.48 13.21 5.22
C ASN A 353 -1.79 12.17 6.12
N VAL A 354 -1.12 11.20 5.50
CA VAL A 354 -0.29 10.20 6.19
C VAL A 354 0.85 10.89 6.94
N TRP A 355 1.56 11.80 6.25
CA TRP A 355 2.59 12.64 6.87
C TRP A 355 2.05 13.40 8.08
N ASN A 356 0.96 14.14 7.91
CA ASN A 356 0.37 14.96 8.97
C ASN A 356 -0.12 14.11 10.16
N TYR A 357 -0.64 12.91 9.91
CA TYR A 357 -1.05 11.99 10.97
C TYR A 357 0.14 11.56 11.83
N PHE A 358 1.22 11.11 11.21
CA PHE A 358 2.36 10.56 11.93
C PHE A 358 3.31 11.61 12.51
N THR A 359 3.37 12.80 11.93
CA THR A 359 4.34 13.85 12.31
C THR A 359 3.70 15.07 12.99
N GLY A 360 2.37 15.22 12.88
CA GLY A 360 1.61 16.31 13.48
C GLY A 360 1.49 16.22 15.01
N GLY A 361 0.62 17.04 15.61
CA GLY A 361 0.19 16.83 17.01
C GLY A 361 1.26 16.95 18.11
N GLY A 362 2.42 17.54 17.84
CA GLY A 362 3.49 17.69 18.82
C GLY A 362 4.43 16.48 18.96
N GLN A 363 4.49 15.61 17.94
CA GLN A 363 5.45 14.52 17.89
C GLN A 363 6.90 15.01 18.05
N PRO A 364 7.78 14.23 18.71
CA PRO A 364 9.20 14.57 18.84
C PRO A 364 9.88 14.74 17.48
N ASP A 365 10.84 15.66 17.40
CA ASP A 365 11.57 15.93 16.14
C ASP A 365 12.34 14.71 15.61
N SER A 366 12.79 13.82 16.50
CA SER A 366 13.39 12.55 16.10
C SER A 366 12.43 11.68 15.31
N VAL A 367 11.16 11.60 15.75
CA VAL A 367 10.12 10.84 15.04
C VAL A 367 9.83 11.48 13.69
N ARG A 368 9.75 12.81 13.62
CA ARG A 368 9.55 13.53 12.35
C ARG A 368 10.68 13.26 11.35
N ALA A 369 11.92 13.19 11.83
CA ALA A 369 13.07 12.85 11.00
C ALA A 369 13.09 11.39 10.55
N ASP A 370 12.61 10.45 11.37
CA ASP A 370 12.51 9.03 10.99
C ASP A 370 11.52 8.86 9.82
N PHE A 371 10.35 9.50 9.86
CA PHE A 371 9.45 9.55 8.69
C PHE A 371 10.04 10.37 7.54
N GLY A 372 10.75 11.46 7.84
CA GLY A 372 11.40 12.29 6.84
C GLY A 372 12.43 11.52 5.99
N ALA A 373 13.12 10.55 6.60
CA ALA A 373 14.06 9.68 5.91
C ALA A 373 13.40 8.85 4.81
N ILE A 374 12.25 8.23 5.11
CA ILE A 374 11.44 7.46 4.14
C ILE A 374 10.94 8.38 3.01
N PHE A 375 10.37 9.53 3.36
CA PHE A 375 9.81 10.45 2.37
C PHE A 375 10.90 11.08 1.47
N GLU A 376 12.11 11.31 1.98
CA GLU A 376 13.24 11.78 1.18
C GLU A 376 13.77 10.68 0.23
N GLU A 377 13.78 9.43 0.69
CA GLU A 377 14.24 8.31 -0.14
C GLU A 377 13.41 8.19 -1.42
N TYR A 378 12.09 8.33 -1.29
CA TYR A 378 11.16 8.20 -2.40
C TYR A 378 10.78 9.52 -3.06
N GLY A 379 11.64 10.53 -2.96
CA GLY A 379 11.51 11.71 -3.81
C GLY A 379 10.48 12.73 -3.34
N VAL A 380 9.96 12.67 -2.11
CA VAL A 380 8.90 13.57 -1.61
C VAL A 380 9.48 14.75 -0.82
N SER A 381 10.44 14.49 0.06
CA SER A 381 11.08 15.53 0.90
C SER A 381 12.29 16.16 0.23
N PRO A 382 12.67 17.41 0.55
CA PRO A 382 13.95 17.93 0.06
C PRO A 382 15.11 17.05 0.51
N ARG A 383 16.16 16.96 -0.31
CA ARG A 383 17.35 16.17 0.00
C ARG A 383 18.57 17.06 0.15
N PRO A 384 19.08 17.26 1.38
CA PRO A 384 20.37 17.90 1.62
C PRO A 384 21.51 17.28 0.81
N VAL A 385 22.38 18.13 0.28
CA VAL A 385 23.56 17.75 -0.50
C VAL A 385 24.75 18.65 -0.12
N GLY A 386 25.91 18.36 -0.70
CA GLY A 386 27.08 19.23 -0.60
C GLY A 386 27.90 19.03 0.68
N GLY A 387 28.74 20.02 0.98
CA GLY A 387 29.84 19.87 1.94
C GLY A 387 29.44 19.83 3.41
N MET A 388 28.19 20.19 3.74
CA MET A 388 27.70 20.15 5.12
C MET A 388 27.18 18.76 5.52
N VAL A 389 26.81 17.91 4.57
CA VAL A 389 26.38 16.53 4.85
C VAL A 389 27.58 15.70 5.33
N GLY A 390 27.60 15.33 6.61
CA GLY A 390 28.72 14.65 7.25
C GLY A 390 30.00 15.50 7.33
N GLY A 391 29.87 16.80 7.08
CA GLY A 391 30.99 17.73 6.94
C GLY A 391 31.57 18.21 8.27
N SER A 392 32.70 18.91 8.18
CA SER A 392 33.26 19.65 9.31
C SER A 392 33.56 21.09 8.91
N VAL A 393 33.22 22.05 9.77
CA VAL A 393 33.47 23.47 9.57
C VAL A 393 34.22 24.05 10.76
N MET A 394 35.22 24.90 10.52
CA MET A 394 35.96 25.56 11.59
C MET A 394 35.11 26.68 12.20
N PHE A 395 35.11 26.85 13.52
CA PHE A 395 34.27 27.86 14.16
C PHE A 395 34.58 29.31 13.72
N ASP A 396 35.81 29.57 13.28
CA ASP A 396 36.27 30.87 12.78
C ASP A 396 36.18 31.01 11.25
N ALA A 397 35.69 29.97 10.56
CA ALA A 397 35.41 30.04 9.14
C ALA A 397 34.24 30.99 8.85
N PRO A 398 34.12 31.47 7.59
CA PRO A 398 32.88 32.07 7.12
C PRO A 398 31.68 31.16 7.41
N ALA A 399 30.52 31.78 7.63
CA ALA A 399 29.29 31.06 7.91
C ALA A 399 29.02 30.02 6.81
N PRO A 400 28.67 28.76 7.19
CA PRO A 400 28.50 27.69 6.22
C PRO A 400 27.25 27.90 5.35
N THR A 401 27.31 27.33 4.14
CA THR A 401 26.19 27.21 3.22
C THR A 401 25.66 25.78 3.25
N PHE A 402 24.35 25.65 3.40
CA PHE A 402 23.62 24.39 3.29
C PHE A 402 22.95 24.35 1.92
N ASP A 403 23.09 23.24 1.20
CA ASP A 403 22.53 23.02 -0.13
C ASP A 403 21.57 21.83 -0.11
N TRP A 404 20.56 21.83 -0.97
CA TRP A 404 19.61 20.72 -1.12
C TRP A 404 19.04 20.64 -2.53
N THR A 405 18.52 19.47 -2.89
CA THR A 405 17.63 19.32 -4.06
C THR A 405 16.17 19.43 -3.61
N PRO A 406 15.29 20.14 -4.35
CA PRO A 406 13.88 20.29 -3.98
C PRO A 406 13.11 18.97 -3.82
N GLN A 407 13.37 18.01 -4.73
CA GLN A 407 12.55 16.80 -4.95
C GLN A 407 11.06 17.12 -5.24
N ASN A 408 10.20 16.11 -5.09
CA ASN A 408 8.74 16.13 -5.25
C ASN A 408 8.26 16.57 -6.65
N ASN A 409 8.87 16.04 -7.70
CA ASN A 409 8.70 16.51 -9.08
C ASN A 409 8.93 18.03 -9.26
N GLY A 410 9.74 18.64 -8.39
CA GLY A 410 9.97 20.08 -8.36
C GLY A 410 8.84 20.89 -7.72
N ALA A 411 7.87 20.25 -7.07
CA ALA A 411 6.74 20.93 -6.42
C ALA A 411 7.09 21.54 -5.05
N ASN A 412 8.26 21.22 -4.48
CA ASN A 412 8.75 21.91 -3.28
C ASN A 412 9.36 23.25 -3.70
N GLU A 413 8.66 24.34 -3.39
CA GLU A 413 9.00 25.69 -3.84
C GLU A 413 9.52 26.59 -2.71
N THR A 414 9.18 26.28 -1.46
CA THR A 414 9.61 27.03 -0.27
C THR A 414 10.25 26.09 0.73
N PHE A 415 11.23 26.61 1.50
CA PHE A 415 12.06 25.78 2.37
C PHE A 415 12.29 26.40 3.74
N GLY A 416 12.56 25.53 4.71
CA GLY A 416 13.09 25.88 6.02
C GLY A 416 14.29 25.02 6.36
N LEU A 417 15.17 25.56 7.21
CA LEU A 417 16.34 24.89 7.74
C LEU A 417 16.22 24.84 9.26
N ILE A 418 16.28 23.64 9.84
CA ILE A 418 16.28 23.47 11.29
C ILE A 418 17.60 22.82 11.70
N ILE A 419 18.27 23.40 12.69
CA ILE A 419 19.52 22.88 13.25
C ILE A 419 19.30 22.52 14.72
N PHE A 420 19.73 21.33 15.09
CA PHE A 420 19.60 20.76 16.43
C PHE A 420 20.96 20.45 17.04
N ASP A 421 21.00 20.37 18.36
CA ASP A 421 22.07 19.65 19.05
C ASP A 421 21.83 18.12 18.97
N ASP A 422 22.78 17.35 19.51
CA ASP A 422 22.66 15.88 19.53
C ASP A 422 21.46 15.38 20.35
N ALA A 423 20.99 16.17 21.31
CA ALA A 423 19.82 15.86 22.14
C ALA A 423 18.48 16.32 21.51
N TRP A 424 18.47 16.68 20.22
CA TRP A 424 17.29 17.14 19.48
C TRP A 424 16.69 18.47 19.98
N ASN A 425 17.45 19.28 20.70
CA ASN A 425 17.01 20.64 21.01
C ASN A 425 17.18 21.51 19.76
N ARG A 426 16.10 22.14 19.28
CA ARG A 426 16.16 23.12 18.19
C ARG A 426 17.00 24.32 18.61
N LEU A 427 18.14 24.51 17.95
CA LEU A 427 19.05 25.65 18.15
C LEU A 427 18.69 26.80 17.21
N LEU A 428 18.37 26.46 15.96
CA LEU A 428 17.96 27.41 14.92
C LEU A 428 16.78 26.83 14.14
N THR A 429 15.81 27.70 13.85
CA THR A 429 14.68 27.42 12.95
C THR A 429 14.59 28.58 11.98
N ILE A 430 14.94 28.34 10.73
CA ILE A 430 15.15 29.37 9.72
C ILE A 430 14.13 29.18 8.60
N SER A 431 13.38 30.23 8.27
CA SER A 431 12.61 30.29 7.04
C SER A 431 13.52 30.78 5.92
N VAL A 432 13.76 29.96 4.91
CA VAL A 432 14.65 30.31 3.79
C VAL A 432 13.95 31.35 2.91
N PRO A 433 14.56 32.52 2.67
CA PRO A 433 13.95 33.54 1.82
C PRO A 433 14.00 33.14 0.33
N GLY A 434 12.90 33.35 -0.37
CA GLY A 434 12.79 33.16 -1.82
C GLY A 434 12.06 31.86 -2.20
N VAL A 435 11.44 31.90 -3.37
CA VAL A 435 10.83 30.74 -4.03
C VAL A 435 11.92 30.01 -4.81
N ASP A 436 11.89 28.68 -4.83
CA ASP A 436 12.85 27.77 -5.47
C ASP A 436 14.29 27.89 -4.93
N ALA A 437 14.45 28.44 -3.72
CA ALA A 437 15.76 28.52 -3.07
C ALA A 437 16.27 27.10 -2.75
N THR A 438 17.45 26.74 -3.27
CA THR A 438 18.08 25.42 -3.08
C THR A 438 19.33 25.47 -2.21
N SER A 439 19.57 26.62 -1.59
CA SER A 439 20.68 26.82 -0.66
C SER A 439 20.39 27.93 0.34
N TYR A 440 21.04 27.86 1.50
CA TYR A 440 21.01 28.91 2.50
C TYR A 440 22.37 29.04 3.19
N THR A 441 22.92 30.25 3.18
CA THR A 441 24.12 30.59 3.96
C THR A 441 23.69 31.24 5.26
N LEU A 442 24.15 30.69 6.39
CA LEU A 442 23.82 31.25 7.70
C LEU A 442 24.26 32.72 7.79
N SER A 443 23.44 33.55 8.41
CA SER A 443 23.86 34.90 8.80
C SER A 443 24.96 34.81 9.87
N GLY A 444 25.73 35.89 10.01
CA GLY A 444 26.77 35.96 11.05
C GLY A 444 26.22 35.76 12.48
N ALA A 445 24.96 36.15 12.73
CA ALA A 445 24.31 35.96 14.02
C ALA A 445 23.90 34.51 14.28
N GLU A 446 23.33 33.83 13.28
CA GLU A 446 23.00 32.41 13.36
C GLU A 446 24.26 31.56 13.52
N TRP A 447 25.32 31.87 12.77
CA TRP A 447 26.59 31.18 12.91
C TRP A 447 27.26 31.40 14.27
N ALA A 448 27.13 32.60 14.84
CA ALA A 448 27.59 32.88 16.20
C ALA A 448 26.87 32.02 17.25
N THR A 449 25.57 31.74 17.07
CA THR A 449 24.82 30.85 17.98
C THR A 449 25.42 29.45 18.04
N LEU A 450 25.80 28.87 16.90
CA LEU A 450 26.37 27.51 16.85
C LEU A 450 27.84 27.49 17.31
N SER A 451 28.66 28.41 16.79
CA SER A 451 30.09 28.47 17.10
C SER A 451 30.36 28.74 18.59
N THR A 452 29.50 29.50 19.28
CA THR A 452 29.67 29.75 20.73
C THR A 452 29.44 28.51 21.60
N LEU A 453 28.62 27.55 21.15
CA LEU A 453 28.41 26.28 21.84
C LEU A 453 29.66 25.38 21.77
N THR A 454 30.49 25.57 20.75
CA THR A 454 31.71 24.77 20.50
C THR A 454 32.96 25.26 21.23
N ALA A 455 32.82 26.27 22.10
CA ALA A 455 33.94 26.80 22.87
C ALA A 455 34.60 25.76 23.82
N GLY A 456 33.93 24.63 24.07
CA GLY A 456 34.43 23.52 24.91
C GLY A 456 35.12 22.38 24.15
N GLY A 457 35.08 22.36 22.82
CA GLY A 457 35.52 21.23 22.00
C GLY A 457 34.74 21.13 20.69
N PRO A 458 35.10 20.17 19.81
CA PRO A 458 34.23 19.81 18.69
C PRO A 458 32.83 19.45 19.21
N GLU A 459 31.80 19.96 18.55
CA GLU A 459 30.41 19.61 18.83
C GLU A 459 29.76 19.17 17.52
N ASP A 460 28.98 18.08 17.61
CA ASP A 460 28.21 17.55 16.50
C ASP A 460 26.80 18.14 16.54
N PHE A 461 26.33 18.57 15.38
CA PHE A 461 25.00 19.12 15.17
C PHE A 461 24.24 18.27 14.16
N LYS A 462 22.93 18.35 14.27
CA LYS A 462 22.00 17.73 13.31
C LYS A 462 21.29 18.82 12.54
N PHE A 463 20.93 18.56 11.30
CA PHE A 463 20.06 19.46 10.56
C PHE A 463 19.11 18.70 9.65
N ILE A 464 17.99 19.34 9.35
CA ILE A 464 17.01 18.91 8.35
C ILE A 464 16.67 20.10 7.47
N VAL A 465 16.23 19.83 6.25
CA VAL A 465 15.56 20.78 5.38
C VAL A 465 14.11 20.34 5.26
N ASN A 466 13.16 21.24 5.54
CA ASN A 466 11.76 20.97 5.24
C ASN A 466 11.34 21.77 4.00
N GLY A 467 10.59 21.15 3.11
CA GLY A 467 10.09 21.75 1.88
C GLY A 467 8.57 21.85 1.93
N TRP A 468 7.98 22.78 1.18
CA TRP A 468 6.54 22.83 0.92
C TRP A 468 6.21 23.62 -0.34
N ASP A 469 4.96 23.48 -0.79
CA ASP A 469 4.41 24.13 -1.98
C ASP A 469 3.50 25.31 -1.59
N LEU A 470 3.52 26.39 -2.36
CA LEU A 470 2.66 27.56 -2.20
C LEU A 470 1.31 27.45 -2.95
N LEU A 471 1.19 26.51 -3.90
CA LEU A 471 0.13 26.46 -4.91
C LEU A 471 -1.01 25.45 -4.64
N SER A 472 -1.19 24.97 -3.41
CA SER A 472 -2.46 24.29 -3.12
C SER A 472 -3.61 25.32 -3.20
N PRO A 473 -4.72 25.02 -3.92
CA PRO A 473 -5.88 25.90 -4.00
C PRO A 473 -6.51 26.22 -2.63
N THR A 474 -6.18 25.48 -1.57
CA THR A 474 -6.53 25.88 -0.19
C THR A 474 -5.79 27.12 0.29
N TYR A 475 -4.59 27.40 -0.21
CA TYR A 475 -3.77 28.54 0.21
C TYR A 475 -4.31 29.88 -0.31
N GLU A 476 -4.86 29.92 -1.54
CA GLU A 476 -5.61 31.10 -2.02
C GLU A 476 -6.85 31.37 -1.14
N PHE A 477 -7.54 30.33 -0.66
CA PHE A 477 -8.68 30.50 0.25
C PHE A 477 -8.27 31.11 1.60
N TYR A 478 -7.15 30.68 2.19
CA TYR A 478 -6.63 31.26 3.44
C TYR A 478 -6.08 32.69 3.28
N LEU A 479 -5.43 33.00 2.15
CA LEU A 479 -5.00 34.35 1.80
C LEU A 479 -6.17 35.31 1.60
N THR A 480 -7.28 34.83 1.01
CA THR A 480 -8.48 35.65 0.76
C THR A 480 -9.25 35.97 2.04
N MET A 481 -9.11 35.16 3.10
CA MET A 481 -9.72 35.40 4.41
C MET A 481 -8.93 36.37 5.31
N GLY A 482 -7.77 36.87 4.88
CA GLY A 482 -6.97 37.83 5.66
C GLY A 482 -6.39 37.26 6.96
N VAL A 483 -6.33 35.94 7.08
CA VAL A 483 -5.65 35.26 8.20
C VAL A 483 -4.18 35.22 7.84
N GLY A 484 -3.47 36.32 8.14
CA GLY A 484 -2.02 36.41 7.94
C GLY A 484 -1.30 35.36 8.78
N GLY A 485 -0.78 34.33 8.11
CA GLY A 485 -0.16 33.15 8.71
C GLY A 485 -1.03 31.93 8.45
N GLY A 486 -0.58 31.03 7.57
CA GLY A 486 -1.12 29.66 7.54
C GLY A 486 -1.07 29.07 8.96
N PRO A 487 -1.96 28.13 9.32
CA PRO A 487 -1.94 27.58 10.65
C PRO A 487 -0.54 27.03 10.93
N VAL A 488 0.07 27.61 11.95
CA VAL A 488 1.33 27.16 12.50
C VAL A 488 0.92 26.27 13.66
N ASP A 489 1.42 25.04 13.75
CA ASP A 489 1.20 24.26 14.98
C ASP A 489 1.77 25.01 16.19
N ALA A 490 1.43 24.58 17.41
CA ALA A 490 1.95 25.19 18.63
C ALA A 490 3.50 25.19 18.73
N ASN A 491 4.18 24.50 17.80
CA ASN A 491 5.63 24.32 17.70
C ASN A 491 6.25 25.04 16.48
N GLY A 492 5.52 25.87 15.75
CA GLY A 492 6.08 26.64 14.64
C GLY A 492 6.06 25.95 13.26
N ALA A 493 5.41 24.78 13.10
CA ALA A 493 5.35 24.08 11.82
C ALA A 493 4.17 24.55 10.96
N PHE A 494 4.44 24.95 9.70
CA PHE A 494 3.44 25.40 8.74
C PHE A 494 2.62 24.23 8.19
N PHE A 495 1.29 24.26 8.33
CA PHE A 495 0.37 23.37 7.62
C PHE A 495 0.12 23.89 6.19
N ALA A 496 1.16 24.03 5.39
CA ALA A 496 1.02 24.05 3.95
C ALA A 496 0.93 22.60 3.44
N THR A 497 0.24 22.38 2.33
CA THR A 497 0.32 21.10 1.61
C THR A 497 1.78 20.80 1.31
N GLY A 498 2.25 19.62 1.75
CA GLY A 498 3.59 19.14 1.44
C GLY A 498 4.73 19.64 2.31
N GLY A 499 4.49 19.96 3.59
CA GLY A 499 5.51 20.31 4.60
C GLY A 499 6.43 19.16 5.04
N TYR A 500 7.07 18.47 4.11
CA TYR A 500 7.85 17.26 4.36
C TYR A 500 9.27 17.56 4.86
N TRP A 501 9.75 16.81 5.86
CA TRP A 501 11.13 16.93 6.35
C TRP A 501 12.04 15.96 5.60
N SER A 502 13.25 16.40 5.30
CA SER A 502 14.34 15.52 4.86
C SER A 502 14.70 14.48 5.91
N ASP A 503 15.62 13.55 5.57
CA ASP A 503 16.35 12.82 6.60
C ASP A 503 17.16 13.79 7.47
N VAL A 504 17.63 13.31 8.62
CA VAL A 504 18.55 14.03 9.49
C VAL A 504 19.99 13.83 9.07
N TYR A 505 20.70 14.95 8.91
CA TYR A 505 22.11 14.96 8.53
C TYR A 505 22.96 15.54 9.65
N GLY A 506 24.15 14.96 9.83
CA GLY A 506 25.13 15.45 10.81
C GLY A 506 26.14 16.41 10.19
N PHE A 507 26.63 17.38 10.97
CA PHE A 507 27.86 18.11 10.69
C PHE A 507 28.58 18.46 11.99
N THR A 508 29.90 18.62 11.93
CA THR A 508 30.71 18.94 13.09
C THR A 508 31.24 20.35 13.00
N VAL A 509 31.17 21.11 14.10
CA VAL A 509 31.90 22.39 14.21
C VAL A 509 33.14 22.18 15.04
N VAL A 510 34.30 22.53 14.47
CA VAL A 510 35.61 22.25 15.06
C VAL A 510 36.26 23.54 15.54
N PRO A 511 36.79 23.59 16.78
CA PRO A 511 37.55 24.73 17.27
C PRO A 511 38.86 24.92 16.49
N THR A 512 39.25 26.16 16.22
CA THR A 512 40.54 26.51 15.59
C THR A 512 41.69 25.91 16.40
N PRO A 513 42.62 25.19 15.75
CA PRO A 513 43.80 24.67 16.42
C PRO A 513 44.50 25.76 17.23
N GLY A 514 44.61 25.56 18.54
CA GLY A 514 45.24 26.51 19.47
C GLY A 514 44.29 27.33 20.34
N SER A 515 42.97 27.36 20.08
CA SER A 515 41.99 28.08 20.93
C SER A 515 41.62 27.32 22.22
N LEU A 516 41.78 26.00 22.23
CA LEU A 516 41.38 25.12 23.35
C LEU A 516 42.19 25.30 24.64
N ALA A 517 43.37 25.91 24.58
CA ALA A 517 44.27 26.03 25.74
C ALA A 517 43.76 26.99 26.84
N LEU A 518 42.79 27.86 26.55
CA LEU A 518 42.23 28.83 27.51
C LEU A 518 40.74 28.57 27.84
N GLY A 519 39.96 28.02 26.91
CA GLY A 519 38.52 27.79 27.09
C GLY A 519 38.15 26.56 27.93
N ALA A 520 38.93 25.48 27.85
CA ALA A 520 38.64 24.21 28.53
C ALA A 520 38.56 24.36 30.07
N CYS A 521 39.32 25.29 30.67
CA CYS A 521 39.23 25.58 32.10
C CYS A 521 37.94 26.30 32.50
N ALA A 522 37.33 27.10 31.61
CA ALA A 522 36.10 27.84 31.89
C ALA A 522 34.84 26.99 31.63
N ALA A 523 34.81 26.22 30.54
CA ALA A 523 33.68 25.35 30.19
C ALA A 523 33.49 24.19 31.19
N ALA A 524 34.59 23.59 31.69
CA ALA A 524 34.55 22.59 32.75
C ALA A 524 33.96 23.13 34.08
N MET A 525 34.11 24.44 34.36
CA MET A 525 33.49 25.09 35.51
C MET A 525 31.99 25.37 35.31
N LEU A 526 31.53 25.62 34.08
CA LEU A 526 30.11 25.84 33.77
C LEU A 526 29.30 24.54 33.68
N ARG A 527 29.82 23.47 33.06
CA ARG A 527 29.12 22.16 33.05
C ARG A 527 28.95 21.58 34.47
N ARG A 528 29.89 21.85 35.39
CA ARG A 528 29.75 21.46 36.81
C ARG A 528 28.63 22.17 37.57
N ARG A 529 28.17 23.34 37.11
CA ARG A 529 27.06 24.07 37.75
C ARG A 529 25.67 23.60 37.29
N ARG A 530 25.54 22.96 36.12
CA ARG A 530 24.25 22.44 35.62
C ARG A 530 23.85 21.08 36.20
N HIS A 531 24.76 20.34 36.86
CA HIS A 531 24.44 19.08 37.54
C HIS A 531 24.21 19.23 39.06
N VAL A 532 24.17 20.46 39.59
CA VAL A 532 23.94 20.74 41.02
C VAL A 532 22.70 21.63 41.23
N ALA A 533 21.84 21.75 40.23
CA ALA A 533 20.57 22.47 40.30
C ALA A 533 19.42 21.54 39.88
#